data_AF-A0A7S3UNI5-F1
#
_entry.id   AF-A0A7S3UNI5-F1
#
_cell.length_a   1.000
_cell.length_b   1.000
_cell.length_c   1.000
_cell.angle_alpha   90.00
_cell.angle_beta   90.00
_cell.angle_gamma   90.00
#
_symmetry.space_group_name_H-M   'P 1'
#
loop_
_entity.id
_entity.type
_entity.pdbx_description
1 polymer ?
#
loop_
_entity_poly.entity_id
_entity_poly.type
_entity_poly.pdbx_seq_one_letter_code
_entity_poly.pdbx_strand_id
1 'polypeptide(L)'
;KQQERTSIYNHCKSIQHDSEFVVDVLGVYRSWAFEKKCLPFTCFANKRNGVWYAPEEEWDGLCYFKSADGHEGRWTFSQGRLNLHVARAAAEAGGVVVVDSTRRGKDCPDSLTATVPIWCAVLNYFFFGPKSSNSLGKSSPNNQDNDDESGKNCLLQQQKSLENKEAVK
;
A
#
# COMPACT_ATOMS: atom_id res chain seq x y z
N LYS A 1 31.43 -16.01 18.82
CA LYS A 1 30.79 -15.95 17.48
C LYS A 1 29.26 -15.90 17.51
N GLN A 2 28.55 -16.72 18.30
CA GLN A 2 27.07 -16.58 18.45
C GLN A 2 26.66 -15.43 19.39
N GLN A 3 27.37 -15.26 20.51
CA GLN A 3 27.08 -14.25 21.55
C GLN A 3 27.24 -12.80 21.10
N GLU A 4 28.15 -12.52 20.16
CA GLU A 4 28.34 -11.15 19.64
C GLU A 4 27.11 -10.69 18.86
N ARG A 5 26.53 -11.56 18.00
CA ARG A 5 25.35 -11.20 17.20
C ARG A 5 24.08 -10.92 18.02
N THR A 6 24.06 -11.29 19.29
CA THR A 6 22.91 -11.10 20.19
C THR A 6 23.15 -10.02 21.25
N SER A 7 24.26 -9.28 21.18
CA SER A 7 24.50 -8.19 22.12
C SER A 7 23.44 -7.10 21.97
N ILE A 8 23.09 -6.42 23.06
CA ILE A 8 22.17 -5.27 23.04
C ILE A 8 22.67 -4.21 22.06
N TYR A 9 23.99 -3.97 22.04
CA TYR A 9 24.62 -3.04 21.10
C TYR A 9 24.29 -3.37 19.64
N ASN A 10 24.41 -4.63 19.22
CA ASN A 10 24.13 -5.00 17.83
C ASN A 10 22.65 -4.89 17.48
N HIS A 11 21.74 -5.12 18.43
CA HIS A 11 20.31 -4.89 18.21
C HIS A 11 20.01 -3.39 18.04
N CYS A 12 20.52 -2.54 18.95
CA CYS A 12 20.34 -1.09 18.84
C CYS A 12 20.94 -0.55 17.54
N LYS A 13 22.14 -1.02 17.16
CA LYS A 13 22.78 -0.63 15.91
C LYS A 13 22.01 -1.07 14.67
N SER A 14 21.42 -2.27 14.68
CA SER A 14 20.55 -2.74 13.60
C SER A 14 19.30 -1.88 13.46
N ILE A 15 18.64 -1.56 14.59
CA ILE A 15 17.44 -0.70 14.60
C ILE A 15 17.78 0.69 14.08
N GLN A 16 18.90 1.27 14.54
CA GLN A 16 19.36 2.58 14.07
C GLN A 16 19.61 2.57 12.55
N HIS A 17 20.35 1.58 12.05
CA HIS A 17 20.65 1.48 10.62
C HIS A 17 19.39 1.31 9.77
N ASP A 18 18.43 0.49 10.21
CA ASP A 18 17.17 0.31 9.50
C ASP A 18 16.32 1.59 9.54
N SER A 19 16.38 2.33 10.65
CA SER A 19 15.69 3.62 10.81
C SER A 19 16.25 4.69 9.88
N GLU A 20 17.57 4.83 9.84
CA GLU A 20 18.28 5.71 8.90
C GLU A 20 17.91 5.37 7.44
N PHE A 21 17.96 4.08 7.08
CA PHE A 21 17.58 3.62 5.75
C PHE A 21 16.14 4.00 5.36
N VAL A 22 15.18 3.82 6.28
CA VAL A 22 13.78 4.17 6.02
C VAL A 22 13.62 5.68 5.80
N VAL A 23 14.23 6.51 6.66
CA VAL A 23 14.18 7.97 6.51
C VAL A 23 14.79 8.42 5.17
N ASP A 24 15.93 7.83 4.78
CA ASP A 24 16.57 8.12 3.50
C ASP A 24 15.66 7.78 2.31
N VAL A 25 15.02 6.59 2.34
CA VAL A 25 14.09 6.17 1.28
C VAL A 25 12.88 7.10 1.19
N LEU A 26 12.31 7.52 2.32
CA LEU A 26 11.21 8.50 2.34
C LEU A 26 11.64 9.84 1.74
N GLY A 27 12.84 10.31 2.09
CA GLY A 27 13.42 11.53 1.53
C GLY A 27 13.63 11.45 0.01
N VAL A 28 14.13 10.32 -0.49
CA VAL A 28 14.29 10.07 -1.94
C VAL A 28 12.94 10.09 -2.66
N TYR A 29 11.92 9.40 -2.13
CA TYR A 29 10.59 9.37 -2.73
C TYR A 29 9.95 10.77 -2.83
N ARG A 30 10.04 11.55 -1.76
CA ARG A 30 9.52 12.93 -1.73
C ARG A 30 10.24 13.83 -2.71
N SER A 31 11.57 13.73 -2.77
CA SER A 31 12.40 14.51 -3.70
C SER A 31 12.10 14.16 -5.16
N TRP A 32 11.94 12.87 -5.45
CA TRP A 32 11.56 12.38 -6.78
C TRP A 32 10.19 12.92 -7.20
N ALA A 33 9.19 12.88 -6.32
CA ALA A 33 7.86 13.40 -6.62
C ALA A 33 7.87 14.91 -6.88
N PHE A 34 8.64 15.67 -6.09
CA PHE A 34 8.84 17.10 -6.30
C PHE A 34 9.46 17.40 -7.67
N GLU A 35 10.52 16.70 -8.06
CA GLU A 35 11.17 16.85 -9.37
C GLU A 35 10.20 16.57 -10.52
N LYS A 36 9.39 15.52 -10.39
CA LYS A 36 8.41 15.10 -11.41
C LYS A 36 7.12 15.92 -11.41
N LYS A 37 6.96 16.88 -10.49
CA LYS A 37 5.74 17.68 -10.31
C LYS A 37 4.49 16.79 -10.20
N CYS A 38 4.61 15.67 -9.49
CA CYS A 38 3.51 14.74 -9.23
C CYS A 38 3.25 14.65 -7.72
N LEU A 39 2.10 14.09 -7.35
CA LEU A 39 1.81 13.78 -5.95
C LEU A 39 2.69 12.62 -5.51
N PRO A 40 3.44 12.74 -4.39
CA PRO A 40 4.16 11.60 -3.82
C PRO A 40 3.17 10.53 -3.37
N PHE A 41 3.59 9.27 -3.42
CA PHE A 41 2.85 8.22 -2.72
C PHE A 41 2.86 8.52 -1.23
N THR A 42 1.68 8.43 -0.61
CA THR A 42 1.58 8.55 0.85
C THR A 42 2.23 7.34 1.52
N CYS A 43 3.05 7.60 2.53
CA CYS A 43 3.84 6.63 3.26
C CYS A 43 3.19 6.33 4.62
N PHE A 44 2.80 5.07 4.80
CA PHE A 44 2.16 4.58 6.02
C PHE A 44 3.10 3.67 6.82
N ALA A 45 3.20 3.93 8.12
CA ALA A 45 3.78 2.96 9.04
C ALA A 45 2.73 1.99 9.56
N ASN A 46 3.02 0.69 9.50
CA ASN A 46 2.20 -0.29 10.18
C ASN A 46 2.43 -0.20 11.70
N LYS A 47 1.37 0.09 12.47
CA LYS A 47 1.37 0.20 13.94
C LYS A 47 1.92 -1.01 14.69
N ARG A 48 2.04 -2.17 14.01
CA ARG A 48 2.68 -3.35 14.59
C ARG A 48 4.16 -3.06 14.84
N ASN A 49 4.94 -2.89 13.77
CA ASN A 49 6.39 -2.69 13.90
C ASN A 49 6.96 -1.58 13.00
N GLY A 50 6.24 -1.12 11.97
CA GLY A 50 6.71 -0.07 11.06
C GLY A 50 6.98 1.28 11.74
N VAL A 51 6.23 1.59 12.80
CA VAL A 51 6.36 2.85 13.57
C VAL A 51 7.70 3.01 14.29
N TRP A 52 8.51 1.95 14.38
CA TRP A 52 9.81 1.99 15.06
C TRP A 52 10.90 2.64 14.20
N TYR A 53 10.69 2.75 12.89
CA TYR A 53 11.74 3.13 11.95
C TYR A 53 11.85 4.63 11.70
N ALA A 54 10.84 5.43 12.05
CA ALA A 54 10.92 6.88 11.92
C ALA A 54 9.97 7.60 12.90
N PRO A 55 10.26 8.86 13.28
CA PRO A 55 9.36 9.72 14.05
C PRO A 55 7.97 9.85 13.42
N GLU A 56 6.96 10.24 14.21
CA GLU A 56 5.56 10.30 13.74
C GLU A 56 5.38 11.30 12.59
N GLU A 57 6.18 12.36 12.58
CA GLU A 57 6.18 13.43 11.59
C GLU A 57 6.68 12.98 10.21
N GLU A 58 7.39 11.85 10.15
CA GLU A 58 7.86 11.27 8.90
C GLU A 58 6.77 10.45 8.18
N TRP A 59 5.63 10.18 8.81
CA TRP A 59 4.57 9.36 8.23
C TRP A 59 3.37 10.20 7.80
N ASP A 60 2.82 9.92 6.61
CA ASP A 60 1.56 10.53 6.17
C ASP A 60 0.36 9.92 6.91
N GLY A 61 0.55 8.76 7.53
CA GLY A 61 -0.42 8.14 8.42
C GLY A 61 0.01 6.79 8.95
N LEU A 62 -0.84 6.22 9.80
CA LEU A 62 -0.60 4.92 10.43
C LEU A 62 -1.63 3.89 9.97
N CYS A 63 -1.19 2.68 9.64
CA CYS A 63 -2.07 1.56 9.29
C CYS A 63 -1.94 0.42 10.32
N TYR A 64 -2.82 -0.57 10.26
CA TYR A 64 -2.79 -1.72 11.15
C TYR A 64 -3.11 -3.00 10.37
N PHE A 65 -2.09 -3.62 9.78
CA PHE A 65 -2.19 -4.94 9.17
C PHE A 65 -1.55 -5.98 10.10
N LYS A 66 -2.28 -7.05 10.42
CA LYS A 66 -1.79 -8.12 11.31
C LYS A 66 -1.57 -9.39 10.51
N SER A 67 -0.34 -9.90 10.53
CA SER A 67 0.06 -11.14 9.84
C SER A 67 -0.89 -12.32 10.04
N ALA A 68 -1.44 -12.48 11.25
CA ALA A 68 -2.32 -13.58 11.61
C ALA A 68 -3.61 -13.65 10.75
N ASP A 69 -4.02 -12.52 10.16
CA ASP A 69 -5.20 -12.47 9.30
C ASP A 69 -4.92 -13.14 7.92
N GLY A 70 -3.64 -13.22 7.52
CA GLY A 70 -3.18 -13.86 6.28
C GLY A 70 -2.57 -15.26 6.44
N HIS A 71 -2.62 -15.87 7.63
CA HIS A 71 -2.08 -17.22 7.83
C HIS A 71 -2.93 -18.30 7.14
N GLU A 72 -2.26 -19.31 6.56
CA GLU A 72 -2.90 -20.47 5.97
C GLU A 72 -3.90 -21.14 6.94
N GLY A 73 -5.06 -21.54 6.41
CA GLY A 73 -6.17 -22.11 7.21
C GLY A 73 -7.00 -21.09 7.99
N ARG A 74 -6.61 -19.81 8.02
CA ARG A 74 -7.31 -18.75 8.76
C ARG A 74 -7.38 -17.43 7.99
N TRP A 75 -7.40 -17.47 6.65
CA TRP A 75 -7.56 -16.29 5.80
C TRP A 75 -8.81 -15.53 6.25
N THR A 76 -8.59 -14.39 6.90
CA THR A 76 -9.63 -13.64 7.59
C THR A 76 -9.52 -12.19 7.24
N PHE A 77 -10.67 -11.54 7.13
CA PHE A 77 -10.75 -10.10 6.94
C PHE A 77 -11.26 -9.46 8.23
N SER A 78 -10.48 -8.55 8.81
CA SER A 78 -10.84 -7.95 10.09
C SER A 78 -11.81 -6.79 9.91
N GLN A 79 -13.03 -6.96 10.40
CA GLN A 79 -14.06 -5.90 10.40
C GLN A 79 -13.72 -4.70 11.30
N GLY A 80 -12.85 -4.88 12.32
CA GLY A 80 -12.41 -3.79 13.20
C GLY A 80 -11.13 -3.08 12.73
N ARG A 81 -10.42 -3.61 11.73
CA ARG A 81 -9.14 -3.08 11.22
C ARG A 81 -9.22 -2.94 9.70
N LEU A 82 -10.19 -2.14 9.28
CA LEU A 82 -10.54 -2.01 7.86
C LEU A 82 -9.51 -1.23 7.05
N ASN A 83 -8.67 -0.40 7.67
CA ASN A 83 -7.66 0.43 6.99
C ASN A 83 -8.21 1.22 5.77
N LEU A 84 -9.49 1.63 5.78
CA LEU A 84 -10.11 2.31 4.62
C LEU A 84 -9.45 3.65 4.29
N HIS A 85 -8.86 4.31 5.28
CA HIS A 85 -8.07 5.53 5.08
C HIS A 85 -6.83 5.29 4.21
N VAL A 86 -6.23 4.09 4.27
CA VAL A 86 -5.14 3.68 3.38
C VAL A 86 -5.65 3.51 1.95
N ALA A 87 -6.81 2.88 1.76
CA ALA A 87 -7.43 2.73 0.43
C ALA A 87 -7.78 4.09 -0.18
N ARG A 88 -8.29 5.02 0.64
CA ARG A 88 -8.57 6.39 0.22
C ARG A 88 -7.30 7.10 -0.23
N ALA A 89 -6.24 7.05 0.58
CA ALA A 89 -4.96 7.67 0.24
C ALA A 89 -4.37 7.06 -1.05
N ALA A 90 -4.49 5.74 -1.24
CA ALA A 90 -4.09 5.07 -2.47
C ALA A 90 -4.86 5.57 -3.70
N ALA A 91 -6.16 5.79 -3.56
CA ALA A 91 -6.98 6.31 -4.65
C ALA A 91 -6.63 7.78 -4.99
N GLU A 92 -6.32 8.59 -3.99
CA GLU A 92 -5.96 10.01 -4.15
C GLU A 92 -4.54 10.18 -4.74
N ALA A 93 -3.56 9.39 -4.30
CA ALA A 93 -2.16 9.49 -4.72
C ALA A 93 -1.76 8.50 -5.84
N GLY A 94 -2.68 7.63 -6.29
CA GLY A 94 -2.40 6.55 -7.25
C GLY A 94 -1.65 5.34 -6.66
N GLY A 95 -1.35 5.36 -5.36
CA GLY A 95 -0.67 4.28 -4.65
C GLY A 95 -0.27 4.70 -3.24
N VAL A 96 0.22 3.74 -2.45
CA VAL A 96 0.77 3.96 -1.11
C VAL A 96 2.01 3.13 -0.88
N VAL A 97 2.89 3.61 -0.01
CA VAL A 97 4.00 2.83 0.55
C VAL A 97 3.61 2.40 1.96
N VAL A 98 3.79 1.13 2.29
CA VAL A 98 3.57 0.61 3.66
C VAL A 98 4.87 0.04 4.19
N VAL A 99 5.30 0.54 5.34
CA VAL A 99 6.51 0.07 6.04
C VAL A 99 6.11 -0.85 7.19
N ASP A 100 6.74 -2.02 7.25
CA ASP A 100 6.60 -2.99 8.34
C ASP A 100 7.88 -3.81 8.48
N SER A 101 8.13 -4.36 9.67
CA SER A 101 9.35 -5.13 9.93
C SER A 101 9.20 -6.58 9.45
N THR A 102 10.25 -7.15 8.87
CA THR A 102 10.35 -8.60 8.67
C THR A 102 11.11 -9.30 9.81
N ARG A 103 10.95 -10.62 9.92
CA ARG A 103 11.79 -11.46 10.78
C ARG A 103 12.95 -12.03 9.99
N ARG A 104 14.04 -12.34 10.68
CA ARG A 104 15.19 -13.03 10.09
C ARG A 104 14.75 -14.30 9.35
N GLY A 105 15.24 -14.46 8.12
CA GLY A 105 14.92 -15.60 7.26
C GLY A 105 13.66 -15.43 6.42
N LYS A 106 13.01 -14.26 6.48
CA LYS A 106 11.93 -13.86 5.57
C LYS A 106 12.29 -12.59 4.83
N ASP A 107 11.97 -12.56 3.54
CA ASP A 107 12.19 -11.39 2.69
C ASP A 107 11.16 -10.28 2.98
N CYS A 108 9.96 -10.64 3.44
CA CYS A 108 8.86 -9.71 3.67
C CYS A 108 7.93 -10.24 4.78
N PRO A 109 7.32 -9.36 5.61
CA PRO A 109 6.37 -9.82 6.62
C PRO A 109 5.04 -10.28 6.01
N ASP A 110 4.40 -11.26 6.66
CA ASP A 110 3.14 -11.84 6.18
C ASP A 110 1.96 -10.84 6.20
N SER A 111 2.11 -9.74 6.95
CA SER A 111 1.19 -8.59 6.87
C SER A 111 1.15 -8.02 5.45
N LEU A 112 2.30 -7.92 4.78
CA LEU A 112 2.42 -7.34 3.45
C LEU A 112 2.24 -8.38 2.33
N THR A 113 2.69 -9.62 2.51
CA THR A 113 2.61 -10.66 1.46
C THR A 113 1.32 -11.47 1.46
N ALA A 114 0.57 -11.51 2.57
CA ALA A 114 -0.68 -12.26 2.65
C ALA A 114 -1.86 -11.36 3.09
N THR A 115 -1.72 -10.63 4.19
CA THR A 115 -2.84 -9.87 4.75
C THR A 115 -3.28 -8.71 3.85
N VAL A 116 -2.34 -7.89 3.36
CA VAL A 116 -2.64 -6.79 2.43
C VAL A 116 -3.27 -7.28 1.13
N PRO A 117 -2.77 -8.33 0.45
CA PRO A 117 -3.44 -8.89 -0.73
C PRO A 117 -4.87 -9.37 -0.48
N ILE A 118 -5.12 -10.07 0.63
CA ILE A 118 -6.49 -10.49 1.02
C ILE A 118 -7.37 -9.25 1.24
N TRP A 119 -6.85 -8.25 1.93
CA TRP A 119 -7.55 -6.98 2.15
C TRP A 119 -7.90 -6.27 0.84
N CYS A 120 -6.94 -6.14 -0.09
CA CYS A 120 -7.18 -5.59 -1.43
C CYS A 120 -8.25 -6.39 -2.18
N ALA A 121 -8.20 -7.72 -2.14
CA ALA A 121 -9.17 -8.58 -2.82
C ALA A 121 -10.59 -8.38 -2.28
N VAL A 122 -10.74 -8.32 -0.95
CA VAL A 122 -12.04 -8.08 -0.30
C VAL A 122 -12.59 -6.70 -0.66
N LEU A 123 -11.77 -5.65 -0.58
CA LEU A 123 -12.22 -4.30 -0.94
C LEU A 123 -12.58 -4.22 -2.43
N ASN A 124 -11.77 -4.80 -3.31
CA ASN A 124 -12.06 -4.81 -4.74
C ASN A 124 -13.37 -5.54 -5.04
N TYR A 125 -13.61 -6.68 -4.41
CA TYR A 125 -14.88 -7.40 -4.55
C TYR A 125 -16.06 -6.60 -4.00
N PHE A 126 -15.89 -5.94 -2.86
CA PHE A 126 -16.93 -5.13 -2.23
C PHE A 126 -17.32 -3.91 -3.08
N PHE A 127 -16.35 -3.18 -3.60
CA PHE A 127 -16.60 -1.95 -4.36
C PHE A 127 -16.98 -2.19 -5.82
N PHE A 128 -16.44 -3.23 -6.47
CA PHE A 128 -16.61 -3.45 -7.91
C PHE A 128 -17.39 -4.72 -8.26
N GLY A 129 -17.71 -5.56 -7.28
CA GLY A 129 -18.37 -6.84 -7.49
C GLY A 129 -17.49 -7.86 -8.23
N PRO A 130 -18.02 -9.06 -8.48
CA PRO A 130 -17.35 -10.02 -9.34
C PRO A 130 -17.27 -9.48 -10.77
N LYS A 131 -16.09 -9.56 -11.38
CA LYS A 131 -15.97 -9.30 -12.82
C LYS A 131 -16.84 -10.31 -13.56
N SER A 132 -17.83 -9.85 -14.33
CA SER A 132 -18.65 -10.72 -15.15
C SER A 132 -17.76 -11.51 -16.10
N SER A 133 -17.83 -12.84 -16.06
CA SER A 133 -17.06 -13.75 -16.93
C SER A 133 -17.31 -13.55 -18.43
N ASN A 134 -18.27 -12.70 -18.82
CA ASN A 134 -18.57 -12.36 -20.21
C ASN A 134 -17.47 -11.53 -20.91
N SER A 135 -16.42 -11.08 -20.20
CA SER A 135 -15.23 -10.48 -20.83
C SER A 135 -14.07 -11.47 -21.07
N LEU A 136 -14.22 -12.75 -20.70
CA LEU A 136 -13.41 -13.85 -21.25
C LEU A 136 -14.02 -14.27 -22.59
N GLY A 137 -14.16 -13.30 -23.50
CA GLY A 137 -14.54 -13.54 -24.87
C GLY A 137 -13.46 -14.38 -25.54
N LYS A 138 -13.89 -15.47 -26.17
CA LYS A 138 -13.15 -16.25 -27.15
C LYS A 138 -12.22 -15.34 -27.95
N SER A 139 -10.91 -15.54 -27.81
CA SER A 139 -9.94 -15.00 -28.76
C SER A 139 -10.15 -15.70 -30.12
N SER A 140 -11.03 -15.15 -30.95
CA SER A 140 -10.82 -15.26 -32.39
C SER A 140 -9.60 -14.40 -32.72
N PRO A 141 -8.59 -14.92 -33.42
CA PRO A 141 -7.42 -14.16 -33.79
C PRO A 141 -7.81 -13.26 -34.96
N ASN A 142 -8.30 -12.06 -34.66
CA ASN A 142 -8.28 -10.86 -35.51
C ASN A 142 -9.19 -9.80 -34.88
N ASN A 143 -8.60 -8.85 -34.14
CA ASN A 143 -8.79 -7.42 -34.34
C ASN A 143 -7.99 -6.62 -33.30
N GLN A 144 -7.34 -5.58 -33.81
CA GLN A 144 -6.43 -4.68 -33.13
C GLN A 144 -7.14 -3.81 -32.07
N ASP A 145 -6.40 -3.58 -30.97
CA ASP A 145 -6.34 -2.38 -30.12
C ASP A 145 -7.63 -1.59 -29.89
N ASN A 146 -8.24 -1.67 -28.70
CA ASN A 146 -9.13 -0.63 -28.12
C ASN A 146 -9.51 -0.83 -26.63
N ASP A 147 -8.59 -1.22 -25.74
CA ASP A 147 -8.90 -1.40 -24.29
C ASP A 147 -8.59 -0.17 -23.40
N ASP A 148 -8.31 0.98 -24.01
CA ASP A 148 -7.75 2.16 -23.33
C ASP A 148 -8.79 3.26 -22.98
N GLU A 149 -10.06 3.10 -23.36
CA GLU A 149 -11.11 4.12 -23.15
C GLU A 149 -11.92 3.97 -21.85
N SER A 150 -12.06 2.74 -21.33
CA SER A 150 -12.92 2.47 -20.16
C SER A 150 -12.37 3.12 -18.87
N GLY A 151 -11.07 3.00 -18.63
CA GLY A 151 -10.40 3.64 -17.49
C GLY A 151 -10.37 5.16 -17.58
N LYS A 152 -10.24 5.71 -18.80
CA LYS A 152 -10.25 7.16 -19.05
C LYS A 152 -11.62 7.77 -18.79
N ASN A 153 -12.70 7.07 -19.13
CA ASN A 153 -14.07 7.55 -18.88
C ASN A 153 -14.40 7.66 -17.37
N CYS A 154 -13.91 6.75 -16.54
CA CYS A 154 -14.09 6.81 -15.08
C CYS A 154 -13.33 8.00 -14.47
N LEU A 155 -12.08 8.22 -14.88
CA LEU A 155 -11.25 9.33 -14.42
C LEU A 155 -11.79 10.70 -14.90
N LEU A 156 -12.27 10.79 -16.14
CA LEU A 156 -12.92 12.00 -16.66
C LEU A 156 -14.24 12.32 -15.93
N GLN A 157 -15.02 11.29 -15.54
CA GLN A 157 -16.23 11.51 -14.76
C GLN A 157 -15.93 11.98 -13.33
N GLN A 158 -14.83 11.52 -12.73
CA GLN A 158 -14.39 11.99 -11.42
C GLN A 158 -13.86 13.43 -11.46
N GLN A 159 -13.09 13.80 -12.48
CA GLN A 159 -12.62 15.18 -12.66
C GLN A 159 -13.76 16.18 -12.87
N LYS A 160 -14.73 15.87 -13.75
CA LYS A 160 -15.91 16.74 -13.97
C LYS A 160 -16.78 16.89 -12.71
N SER A 161 -16.81 15.88 -11.84
CA SER A 161 -17.54 15.92 -10.57
C SER A 161 -16.85 16.81 -9.51
N LEU A 162 -15.52 16.96 -9.59
CA LEU A 162 -14.74 17.84 -8.72
C LEU A 162 -14.83 19.30 -9.18
N GLU A 163 -14.70 19.56 -10.49
CA GLU A 163 -14.82 20.91 -11.08
C GLU A 163 -16.22 21.53 -10.83
N ASN A 164 -17.29 20.74 -10.95
CA ASN A 164 -18.65 21.21 -10.68
C ASN A 164 -18.92 21.50 -9.18
N LYS A 165 -18.12 20.97 -8.26
CA LYS A 165 -18.24 21.28 -6.82
C LYS A 165 -17.51 22.57 -6.44
N GLU A 166 -16.47 22.94 -7.18
CA GLU A 166 -15.76 24.22 -6.98
C GLU A 166 -16.51 25.40 -7.61
N ALA A 167 -17.27 25.18 -8.69
CA ALA A 167 -18.07 26.22 -9.35
C ALA A 167 -19.37 26.61 -8.60
N VAL A 168 -19.73 25.88 -7.54
CA VAL A 168 -20.97 26.10 -6.74
C VAL A 168 -20.67 26.75 -5.37
N LYS A 169 -19.41 27.13 -5.12
CA LYS A 169 -19.01 27.98 -3.99
C LYS A 169 -18.72 29.40 -4.45
#